data_AF-A0A2E3WXN9-F1
#
_entry.id   AF-A0A2E3WXN9-F1
#
_cell.length_a   1.000
_cell.length_b   1.000
_cell.length_c   1.000
_cell.angle_alpha   90.00
_cell.angle_beta   90.00
_cell.angle_gamma   90.00
#
_symmetry.space_group_name_H-M   'P 1'
#
loop_
_entity.id
_entity.type
_entity.pdbx_description
1 polymer ?
#
loop_
_entity_poly.entity_id
_entity_poly.type
_entity_poly.pdbx_seq_one_letter_code
_entity_poly.pdbx_strand_id
1 'polypeptide(L)'
;MTNHLKGFFTSIGLVSFLMMGFQNCGEQPIAENIITNEDGLVQIVDQWGSEKVSFFEKTKSVDYDSTDVDLQGFCHRDNVGESLRWAVVEDDALEIIAQGVVQCERAGFQMKISSLDILDCRRQYEVYIESSEGDEDMMLLHKNCN
;
A
#
# COMPACT_ATOMS: atom_id res chain seq x y z
N MET A 1 -39.83 57.42 16.07
CA MET A 1 -40.17 55.99 16.21
C MET A 1 -40.18 55.42 14.81
N THR A 2 -39.35 54.50 14.32
CA THR A 2 -38.68 53.33 14.94
C THR A 2 -37.67 52.79 13.89
N ASN A 3 -36.41 53.24 13.92
CA ASN A 3 -35.36 52.75 12.99
C ASN A 3 -34.24 51.96 13.69
N HIS A 4 -34.36 51.66 14.99
CA HIS A 4 -33.30 50.98 15.75
C HIS A 4 -33.56 49.49 16.03
N LEU A 5 -34.69 48.90 15.58
CA LEU A 5 -35.05 47.53 15.96
C LEU A 5 -34.75 46.45 14.91
N LYS A 6 -34.15 46.78 13.76
CA LYS A 6 -33.84 45.80 12.70
C LYS A 6 -32.39 45.34 12.65
N GLY A 7 -31.49 45.97 13.41
CA GLY A 7 -30.05 45.68 13.38
C GLY A 7 -29.55 44.66 14.41
N PHE A 8 -30.38 44.23 15.36
CA PHE A 8 -29.94 43.38 16.47
C PHE A 8 -30.18 41.87 16.25
N PHE A 9 -31.09 41.49 15.35
CA PHE A 9 -31.42 40.08 15.12
C PHE A 9 -30.60 39.42 14.01
N THR A 10 -29.93 40.19 13.15
CA THR A 10 -29.10 39.67 12.06
C THR A 10 -27.68 39.31 12.49
N SER A 11 -27.23 39.79 13.65
CA SER A 11 -25.86 39.60 14.13
C SER A 11 -25.68 38.33 14.97
N ILE A 12 -26.76 37.71 15.46
CA ILE A 12 -26.68 36.51 16.31
C ILE A 12 -26.68 35.22 15.47
N GLY A 13 -27.28 35.22 14.29
CA GLY A 13 -27.33 34.02 13.42
C GLY A 13 -26.01 33.68 12.72
N LEU A 14 -25.13 34.66 12.51
CA LEU A 14 -23.88 34.49 11.76
C LEU A 14 -22.71 33.96 12.61
N VAL A 15 -22.80 34.05 13.94
CA VAL A 15 -21.77 33.55 14.85
C VAL A 15 -21.95 32.05 15.13
N SER A 16 -23.17 31.52 15.05
CA SER A 16 -23.45 30.10 15.33
C SER A 16 -22.96 29.14 14.24
N PHE A 17 -22.74 29.61 13.01
CA PHE A 17 -22.21 28.77 11.91
C PHE A 17 -20.68 28.59 11.95
N LEU A 18 -19.96 29.42 12.70
CA LEU A 18 -18.49 29.34 12.81
C LEU A 18 -18.00 28.38 13.92
N MET A 19 -18.90 27.88 14.78
CA MET A 19 -18.56 27.01 15.91
C MET A 19 -18.69 25.50 15.61
N MET A 20 -19.18 25.11 14.43
CA MET A 20 -19.41 23.69 14.07
C MET A 20 -18.20 22.99 13.40
N GLY A 21 -17.06 23.67 13.29
CA GLY A 21 -15.89 23.16 12.55
C GLY A 21 -14.91 22.27 13.34
N PHE A 22 -15.05 22.10 14.66
CA PHE A 22 -13.98 21.51 15.49
C PHE A 22 -14.42 20.39 16.45
N GLN A 23 -15.44 19.61 16.12
CA GLN A 23 -15.87 18.48 16.98
C GLN A 23 -15.68 17.09 16.36
N ASN A 24 -15.01 16.97 15.22
CA ASN A 24 -14.68 15.65 14.67
C ASN A 24 -13.18 15.44 14.44
N CYS A 25 -12.36 15.99 15.33
CA CYS A 25 -11.06 15.42 15.62
C CYS A 25 -11.29 14.38 16.71
N GLY A 26 -11.86 13.23 16.35
CA GLY A 26 -11.63 12.04 17.17
C GLY A 26 -10.12 11.92 17.37
N GLU A 27 -9.67 11.59 18.58
CA GLU A 27 -8.25 11.40 18.89
C GLU A 27 -7.64 10.55 17.78
N GLN A 28 -6.95 11.21 16.85
CA GLN A 28 -6.09 10.49 15.93
C GLN A 28 -4.99 9.95 16.83
N PRO A 29 -4.66 8.64 16.75
CA PRO A 29 -3.55 8.12 17.51
C PRO A 29 -2.37 9.03 17.22
N ILE A 30 -1.87 9.68 18.27
CA ILE A 30 -0.69 10.52 18.18
C ILE A 30 0.40 9.57 17.67
N ALA A 31 0.85 9.77 16.44
CA ALA A 31 2.02 9.06 15.95
C ALA A 31 3.17 9.43 16.89
N GLU A 32 3.59 8.48 17.73
CA GLU A 32 4.55 8.73 18.83
C GLU A 32 5.93 9.18 18.35
N ASN A 33 6.20 9.23 17.04
CA ASN A 33 7.51 9.54 16.48
C ASN A 33 7.43 10.53 15.30
N ILE A 34 7.05 11.78 15.56
CA ILE A 34 7.35 12.88 14.61
C ILE A 34 8.79 13.34 14.88
N ILE A 35 9.74 12.79 14.12
CA ILE A 35 11.12 13.30 14.10
C ILE A 35 11.18 14.41 13.04
N THR A 36 11.41 15.64 13.48
CA THR A 36 11.68 16.76 12.58
C THR A 36 13.18 16.78 12.31
N ASN A 37 13.60 16.51 11.07
CA ASN A 37 15.00 16.71 10.68
C ASN A 37 15.35 18.20 10.71
N GLU A 38 16.63 18.55 10.81
CA GLU A 38 17.13 19.93 10.92
C GLU A 38 16.67 20.86 9.78
N ASP A 39 16.21 20.30 8.65
CA ASP A 39 15.66 21.02 7.49
C ASP A 39 14.14 21.29 7.56
N GLY A 40 13.45 20.95 8.65
CA GLY A 40 12.02 21.23 8.85
C GLY A 40 11.06 20.34 8.04
N LEU A 41 11.56 19.25 7.47
CA LEU A 41 10.73 18.25 6.78
C LEU A 41 10.09 17.31 7.80
N VAL A 42 8.76 17.28 7.84
CA VAL A 42 7.97 16.31 8.61
C VAL A 42 8.01 14.98 7.87
N GLN A 43 8.76 14.00 8.37
CA GLN A 43 8.67 12.61 7.91
C GLN A 43 7.73 11.84 8.83
N ILE A 44 6.65 11.28 8.26
CA ILE A 44 5.89 10.22 8.93
C ILE A 44 6.72 8.96 8.76
N VAL A 45 7.45 8.58 9.82
CA VAL A 45 8.15 7.30 9.88
C VAL A 45 7.14 6.26 10.32
N ASP A 46 6.56 5.56 9.37
CA ASP A 46 5.82 4.35 9.68
C ASP A 46 6.83 3.30 10.16
N GLN A 47 6.87 3.06 11.48
CA GLN A 47 7.72 2.02 12.08
C GLN A 47 7.03 0.65 12.09
N TRP A 48 5.94 0.46 11.36
CA TRP A 48 5.09 -0.73 11.53
C TRP A 48 5.27 -1.71 10.38
N GLY A 49 6.37 -2.46 10.49
CA GLY A 49 6.64 -3.68 9.76
C GLY A 49 8.10 -4.07 9.98
N SER A 50 8.37 -5.20 10.66
CA SER A 50 9.71 -5.81 10.64
C SER A 50 10.07 -6.35 9.24
N GLU A 51 9.08 -6.39 8.35
CA GLU A 51 9.19 -6.85 6.97
C GLU A 51 9.89 -5.77 6.14
N LYS A 52 11.15 -6.03 5.76
CA LYS A 52 11.91 -5.12 4.88
C LYS A 52 11.46 -5.21 3.42
N VAL A 53 10.65 -6.20 3.05
CA VAL A 53 10.06 -6.34 1.71
C VAL A 53 8.60 -6.79 1.91
N SER A 54 7.65 -6.19 1.19
CA SER A 54 6.23 -6.55 1.32
C SER A 54 5.44 -6.19 0.07
N PHE A 55 4.50 -7.05 -0.36
CA PHE A 55 3.57 -6.74 -1.45
C PHE A 55 2.49 -5.73 -1.02
N PHE A 56 2.01 -4.90 -1.95
CA PHE A 56 0.89 -3.97 -1.67
C PHE A 56 -0.43 -4.71 -1.38
N GLU A 57 -0.62 -5.86 -2.02
CA GLU A 57 -1.80 -6.68 -1.91
C GLU A 57 -1.36 -8.10 -1.54
N LYS A 58 -1.99 -8.72 -0.54
CA LYS A 58 -1.72 -10.12 -0.17
C LYS A 58 -2.41 -11.13 -1.09
N THR A 59 -3.29 -10.68 -1.97
CA THR A 59 -3.99 -11.54 -2.92
C THR A 59 -4.30 -10.79 -4.21
N LYS A 60 -3.97 -11.38 -5.35
CA LYS A 60 -4.27 -10.87 -6.69
C LYS A 60 -5.13 -11.85 -7.47
N SER A 61 -6.23 -11.32 -8.00
CA SER A 61 -7.04 -11.99 -9.01
C SER A 61 -6.66 -11.45 -10.39
N VAL A 62 -6.51 -12.34 -11.37
CA VAL A 62 -6.30 -11.98 -12.78
C VAL A 62 -7.41 -12.59 -13.62
N ASP A 63 -7.86 -11.87 -14.65
CA ASP A 63 -8.87 -12.38 -15.57
C ASP A 63 -8.36 -13.61 -16.36
N TYR A 64 -9.28 -14.47 -16.80
CA TYR A 64 -8.97 -15.68 -17.56
C TYR A 64 -8.14 -15.42 -18.82
N ASP A 65 -8.44 -14.33 -19.54
CA ASP A 65 -7.79 -13.98 -20.80
C ASP A 65 -6.48 -13.20 -20.60
N SER A 66 -6.12 -12.86 -19.36
CA SER A 66 -4.89 -12.12 -19.07
C SER A 66 -3.66 -12.99 -19.27
N THR A 67 -2.72 -12.47 -20.07
CA THR A 67 -1.41 -13.11 -20.30
C THR A 67 -0.33 -12.60 -19.37
N ASP A 68 -0.57 -11.46 -18.71
CA ASP A 68 0.37 -10.82 -17.81
C ASP A 68 -0.33 -10.15 -16.61
N VAL A 69 0.47 -9.87 -15.58
CA VAL A 69 0.05 -9.09 -14.41
C VAL A 69 1.23 -8.27 -13.90
N ASP A 70 0.95 -7.01 -13.59
CA ASP A 70 1.86 -6.13 -12.88
C ASP A 70 1.59 -6.23 -11.37
N LEU A 71 2.65 -6.48 -10.62
CA LEU A 71 2.65 -6.58 -9.16
C LEU A 71 3.59 -5.52 -8.58
N GLN A 72 3.22 -5.00 -7.41
CA GLN A 72 3.94 -3.91 -6.76
C GLN A 72 4.03 -4.15 -5.26
N GLY A 73 5.08 -3.59 -4.66
CA GLY A 73 5.33 -3.71 -3.24
C GLY A 73 6.32 -2.66 -2.73
N PHE A 74 6.53 -2.71 -1.43
CA PHE A 74 7.50 -1.89 -0.71
C PHE A 74 8.79 -2.68 -0.48
N CYS A 75 9.90 -1.95 -0.43
CA CYS A 75 11.16 -2.44 0.08
C CYS A 75 11.75 -1.39 1.01
N HIS A 76 12.55 -1.82 1.98
CA HIS A 76 13.16 -0.92 2.95
C HIS A 76 14.08 0.08 2.26
N ARG A 77 14.20 1.29 2.80
CA ARG A 77 15.02 2.35 2.18
C ARG A 77 16.49 1.96 2.08
N ASP A 78 16.97 1.17 3.04
CA ASP A 78 18.35 0.68 3.07
C ASP A 78 18.63 -0.34 1.95
N ASN A 79 17.57 -0.89 1.34
CA ASN A 79 17.65 -1.87 0.26
C ASN A 79 17.53 -1.20 -1.12
N VAL A 80 17.48 0.13 -1.22
CA VAL A 80 17.39 0.82 -2.52
C VAL A 80 18.62 0.50 -3.37
N GLY A 81 18.37 0.05 -4.60
CA GLY A 81 19.39 -0.42 -5.54
C GLY A 81 19.65 -1.92 -5.45
N GLU A 82 19.12 -2.61 -4.43
CA GLU A 82 19.22 -4.06 -4.28
C GLU A 82 18.36 -4.79 -5.32
N SER A 83 18.85 -5.95 -5.75
CA SER A 83 18.11 -6.92 -6.56
C SER A 83 17.32 -7.88 -5.66
N LEU A 84 16.00 -7.84 -5.76
CA LEU A 84 15.08 -8.76 -5.11
C LEU A 84 14.77 -9.93 -6.04
N ARG A 85 14.83 -11.15 -5.52
CA ARG A 85 14.46 -12.37 -6.26
C ARG A 85 12.97 -12.62 -6.08
N TRP A 86 12.29 -13.11 -7.11
CA TRP A 86 10.90 -13.51 -7.00
C TRP A 86 10.64 -14.84 -7.70
N ALA A 87 9.63 -15.56 -7.23
CA ALA A 87 9.21 -16.83 -7.81
C ALA A 87 7.69 -17.01 -7.69
N VAL A 88 7.09 -17.67 -8.68
CA VAL A 88 5.71 -18.15 -8.65
C VAL A 88 5.75 -19.65 -8.46
N VAL A 89 5.09 -20.11 -7.41
CA VAL A 89 5.09 -21.51 -6.98
C VAL A 89 3.66 -22.04 -6.97
N GLU A 90 3.48 -23.27 -7.43
CA GLU A 90 2.23 -24.00 -7.20
C GLU A 90 2.19 -24.55 -5.77
N ASP A 91 1.20 -24.13 -4.98
CA ASP A 91 1.06 -24.45 -3.54
C ASP A 91 1.18 -25.96 -3.25
N ASP A 92 0.46 -26.79 -4.01
CA ASP A 92 0.42 -28.26 -3.78
C ASP A 92 1.69 -29.01 -4.23
N ALA A 93 2.44 -28.46 -5.18
CA ALA A 93 3.51 -29.19 -5.88
C ALA A 93 4.92 -28.66 -5.58
N LEU A 94 5.04 -27.47 -4.97
CA LEU A 94 6.29 -26.73 -4.82
C LEU A 94 7.05 -26.56 -6.15
N GLU A 95 6.32 -26.60 -7.27
CA GLU A 95 6.88 -26.43 -8.60
C GLU A 95 7.03 -24.94 -8.91
N ILE A 96 8.23 -24.53 -9.29
CA ILE A 96 8.51 -23.16 -9.72
C ILE A 96 8.06 -23.01 -11.17
N ILE A 97 7.05 -22.17 -11.38
CA ILE A 97 6.43 -21.93 -12.68
C ILE A 97 7.14 -20.79 -13.41
N ALA A 98 7.47 -19.74 -12.65
CA ALA A 98 8.16 -18.56 -13.15
C ALA A 98 9.05 -18.00 -12.04
N GLN A 99 10.15 -17.36 -12.42
CA GLN A 99 11.03 -16.69 -11.48
C GLN A 99 11.78 -15.56 -12.18
N GLY A 100 12.30 -14.63 -11.40
CA GLY A 100 13.08 -13.53 -11.92
C GLY A 100 13.71 -12.68 -10.83
N VAL A 101 14.14 -11.49 -11.25
CA VAL A 101 14.75 -10.48 -10.39
C VAL A 101 14.10 -9.14 -10.70
N VAL A 102 13.86 -8.35 -9.66
CA VAL A 102 13.38 -6.96 -9.74
C VAL A 102 14.26 -6.09 -8.87
N GLN A 103 14.40 -4.80 -9.22
CA GLN A 103 15.18 -3.88 -8.42
C GLN A 103 14.28 -3.15 -7.42
N CYS A 104 14.78 -2.97 -6.19
CA CYS A 104 14.21 -2.05 -5.22
C CYS A 104 14.54 -0.61 -5.62
N GLU A 105 13.56 0.14 -6.10
CA GLU A 105 13.70 1.52 -6.53
C GLU A 105 12.81 2.44 -5.68
N ARG A 106 13.40 3.49 -5.11
CA ARG A 106 12.65 4.51 -4.34
C ARG A 106 11.77 3.90 -3.21
N ALA A 107 12.29 2.89 -2.52
CA ALA A 107 11.59 2.14 -1.48
C ALA A 107 10.36 1.35 -1.96
N GLY A 108 10.30 1.02 -3.24
CA GLY A 108 9.31 0.10 -3.79
C GLY A 108 9.91 -0.80 -4.86
N PHE A 109 9.14 -1.79 -5.30
CA PHE A 109 9.45 -2.61 -6.45
C PHE A 109 8.22 -2.76 -7.33
N GLN A 110 8.44 -2.95 -8.62
CA GLN A 110 7.41 -3.28 -9.58
C GLN A 110 7.90 -4.40 -10.47
N MET A 111 7.14 -5.49 -10.54
CA MET A 111 7.47 -6.64 -11.37
C MET A 111 6.31 -7.01 -12.28
N LYS A 112 6.64 -7.59 -13.42
CA LYS A 112 5.67 -8.09 -14.39
C LYS A 112 5.84 -9.59 -14.52
N ILE A 113 4.80 -10.34 -14.19
CA ILE A 113 4.76 -11.78 -14.48
C ILE A 113 4.11 -11.93 -15.84
N SER A 114 4.83 -12.58 -16.75
CA SER A 114 4.33 -12.91 -18.10
C SER A 114 3.98 -14.38 -18.17
N SER A 115 3.23 -14.75 -19.20
CA SER A 115 2.80 -16.13 -19.47
C SER A 115 1.85 -16.70 -18.43
N LEU A 116 0.88 -15.90 -17.97
CA LEU A 116 -0.18 -16.37 -17.06
C LEU A 116 -1.18 -17.34 -17.72
N ASP A 117 -1.05 -17.57 -19.02
CA ASP A 117 -1.80 -18.56 -19.78
C ASP A 117 -1.53 -20.00 -19.29
N ILE A 118 -0.37 -20.25 -18.69
CA ILE A 118 0.00 -21.56 -18.12
C ILE A 118 -0.68 -21.85 -16.77
N LEU A 119 -1.29 -20.85 -16.13
CA LEU A 119 -1.94 -21.01 -14.83
C LEU A 119 -3.34 -21.65 -14.98
N ASP A 120 -3.62 -22.69 -14.19
CA ASP A 120 -4.91 -23.38 -14.11
C ASP A 120 -5.86 -22.61 -13.17
N CYS A 121 -7.08 -22.39 -13.64
CA CYS A 121 -8.21 -21.78 -12.92
C CYS A 121 -8.55 -22.43 -11.57
N ARG A 122 -8.22 -23.71 -11.39
CA ARG A 122 -8.56 -24.49 -10.19
C ARG A 122 -7.42 -24.58 -9.19
N ARG A 123 -6.27 -23.98 -9.51
CA ARG A 123 -5.07 -24.00 -8.68
C ARG A 123 -4.85 -22.63 -8.06
N GLN A 124 -4.22 -22.66 -6.89
CA GLN A 124 -3.73 -21.47 -6.22
C GLN A 124 -2.22 -21.40 -6.42
N TYR A 125 -1.74 -20.19 -6.67
CA TYR A 125 -0.32 -19.92 -6.84
C TYR A 125 0.13 -18.96 -5.77
N GLU A 126 1.36 -19.15 -5.32
CA GLU A 126 2.01 -18.27 -4.36
C GLU A 126 3.13 -17.53 -5.07
N VAL A 127 3.17 -16.22 -4.89
CA VAL A 127 4.22 -15.37 -5.43
C VAL A 127 5.08 -14.93 -4.26
N TYR A 128 6.32 -15.37 -4.27
CA TYR A 128 7.33 -15.05 -3.28
C TYR A 128 8.22 -13.94 -3.79
N ILE A 129 8.65 -13.08 -2.87
CA ILE A 129 9.74 -12.13 -3.10
C ILE A 129 10.71 -12.17 -1.93
N GLU A 130 12.00 -12.10 -2.21
CA GLU A 130 13.07 -12.27 -1.24
C GLU A 130 14.23 -11.29 -1.54
N SER A 131 14.76 -10.67 -0.48
CA SER A 131 16.01 -9.90 -0.51
C SER A 131 17.24 -10.80 -0.38
N SER A 132 18.43 -10.25 -0.62
CA SER A 132 19.70 -10.95 -0.40
C SER A 132 20.02 -11.18 1.09
N GLU A 133 19.38 -10.41 1.98
CA GLU A 133 19.49 -10.54 3.43
C GLU A 133 18.53 -11.59 4.02
N GLY A 134 17.64 -12.16 3.20
CA GLY A 134 16.68 -13.19 3.60
C GLY A 134 15.34 -12.65 4.10
N ASP A 135 15.10 -11.33 3.99
CA ASP A 135 13.76 -10.77 4.19
C ASP A 135 12.86 -11.20 3.03
N GLU A 136 11.67 -11.71 3.33
CA GLU A 136 10.74 -12.27 2.35
C GLU A 136 9.29 -11.86 2.62
N ASP A 137 8.47 -11.89 1.57
CA ASP A 137 7.01 -11.82 1.66
C ASP A 137 6.36 -12.71 0.60
N MET A 138 5.09 -13.04 0.82
CA MET A 138 4.29 -13.87 -0.07
C MET A 138 2.94 -13.22 -0.35
N MET A 139 2.49 -13.33 -1.60
CA MET A 139 1.12 -13.01 -2.00
C MET A 139 0.49 -14.16 -2.77
N LEU A 140 -0.83 -14.31 -2.64
CA LEU A 140 -1.59 -15.29 -3.40
C LEU A 140 -1.94 -14.74 -4.79
N LEU A 141 -1.80 -15.57 -5.82
CA LEU A 141 -2.20 -15.29 -7.18
C LEU A 141 -3.22 -16.35 -7.64
N HIS A 142 -4.37 -15.90 -8.12
CA HIS A 142 -5.41 -16.77 -8.65
C HIS A 142 -5.96 -16.24 -9.96
N LYS A 143 -6.32 -17.16 -10.85
CA LYS A 143 -6.94 -16.86 -12.15
C LYS A 143 -8.45 -16.99 -12.03
N ASN A 144 -9.18 -15.92 -12.35
CA ASN A 144 -10.63 -15.89 -12.34
C ASN A 144 -11.18 -16.38 -13.68
N CYS A 145 -11.93 -17.49 -13.65
CA CYS A 145 -12.41 -18.19 -14.85
C CYS A 145 -13.93 -18.31 -14.90
N ASN A 146 -14.63 -17.39 -14.23
CA ASN A 146 -16.09 -17.31 -14.20
C ASN A 146 -16.65 -16.41 -15.30
#